data_AF-A0A091M4Q3-F1
#
_entry.id   AF-A0A091M4Q3-F1
#
_cell.length_a   1.000
_cell.length_b   1.000
_cell.length_c   1.000
_cell.angle_alpha   90.00
_cell.angle_beta   90.00
_cell.angle_gamma   90.00
#
_symmetry.space_group_name_H-M   'P 1'
#
loop_
_entity.id
_entity.type
_entity.pdbx_description
1 polymer ?
#
loop_
_entity_poly.entity_id
_entity_poly.type
_entity_poly.pdbx_seq_one_letter_code
_entity_poly.pdbx_strand_id
1 'polypeptide(L)'
;RCFISELPHMQGSFVDKLLDLMPRLVTSKPLEVVKILQTTLRQSTFLHLPLPEQLHRATANIIEPTGESDNPLRFTSGLVVALDVDATLEHVQDPQGTVKVQVLYPDGQAQLIHPKPADFRNPGPGRHRLITQVYLSHTAWTEPCQIEVRLLLAYSSNRSKASAKIPKSTWSESLEAFPQSENGIEGTIPFSKPVKVYIMPKPARR
;
A
#
# COMPACT_ATOMS: atom_id res chain seq x y z
N ARG A 1 0.15 -16.26 -11.76
CA ARG A 1 0.57 -17.56 -11.17
C ARG A 1 -0.55 -18.55 -11.40
N CYS A 2 -0.28 -19.66 -12.09
CA CYS A 2 -1.30 -20.64 -12.44
C CYS A 2 -1.38 -21.70 -11.33
N PHE A 3 -2.47 -21.69 -10.56
CA PHE A 3 -2.71 -22.65 -9.48
C PHE A 3 -2.58 -24.13 -9.94
N ILE A 4 -2.93 -24.39 -11.21
CA ILE A 4 -2.87 -25.70 -11.84
C ILE A 4 -1.43 -26.25 -11.93
N SER A 5 -0.41 -25.40 -12.08
CA SER A 5 0.98 -25.88 -12.16
C SER A 5 1.58 -26.24 -10.80
N GLU A 6 0.99 -25.75 -9.70
CA GLU A 6 1.47 -26.02 -8.33
C GLU A 6 0.75 -27.19 -7.67
N LEU A 7 -0.39 -27.63 -8.22
CA LEU A 7 -1.18 -28.76 -7.73
C LEU A 7 -0.36 -30.03 -7.41
N PRO A 8 0.59 -30.47 -8.27
CA PRO A 8 1.41 -31.65 -7.98
C PRO A 8 2.28 -31.52 -6.73
N HIS A 9 2.60 -30.29 -6.30
CA HIS A 9 3.38 -30.02 -5.09
C HIS A 9 2.50 -29.93 -3.83
N MET A 10 1.18 -30.00 -3.96
CA MET A 10 0.21 -29.88 -2.88
C MET A 10 -0.41 -31.24 -2.48
N GLN A 11 0.24 -32.36 -2.79
CA GLN A 11 -0.29 -33.70 -2.50
C GLN A 11 -0.62 -33.89 -1.01
N GLY A 12 -1.80 -34.44 -0.75
CA GLY A 12 -2.30 -34.68 0.61
C GLY A 12 -2.77 -33.42 1.35
N SER A 13 -2.63 -32.24 0.73
CA SER A 13 -3.16 -30.99 1.26
C SER A 13 -4.69 -30.97 1.24
N PHE A 14 -5.25 -29.97 1.91
CA PHE A 14 -6.69 -29.76 1.90
C PHE A 14 -7.23 -29.54 0.48
N VAL A 15 -6.51 -28.78 -0.35
CA VAL A 15 -6.93 -28.46 -1.72
C VAL A 15 -7.04 -29.71 -2.58
N ASP A 16 -6.02 -30.56 -2.51
CA ASP A 16 -5.93 -31.81 -3.28
C ASP A 16 -7.10 -32.74 -2.95
N LYS A 17 -7.30 -33.01 -1.65
CA LYS A 17 -8.44 -33.82 -1.16
C LYS A 17 -9.79 -33.19 -1.47
N LEU A 18 -9.87 -31.85 -1.45
CA LEU A 18 -11.10 -31.14 -1.77
C LEU A 18 -11.47 -31.29 -3.24
N LEU A 19 -10.49 -31.24 -4.15
CA LEU A 19 -10.71 -31.44 -5.58
C LEU A 19 -11.22 -32.86 -5.87
N ASP A 20 -10.69 -33.88 -5.21
CA ASP A 20 -11.20 -35.26 -5.32
C ASP A 20 -12.65 -35.40 -4.83
N LEU A 21 -13.02 -34.62 -3.82
CA LEU A 21 -14.35 -34.64 -3.23
C LEU A 21 -15.34 -33.66 -3.88
N MET A 22 -14.90 -32.81 -4.81
CA MET A 22 -15.74 -31.81 -5.50
C MET A 22 -17.03 -32.38 -6.09
N PRO A 23 -17.01 -33.52 -6.82
CA PRO A 23 -18.24 -34.10 -7.38
C PRO A 23 -19.27 -34.45 -6.30
N ARG A 24 -18.82 -34.91 -5.13
CA ARG A 24 -19.69 -35.25 -4.00
C ARG A 24 -20.23 -33.99 -3.31
N LEU A 25 -19.37 -32.99 -3.12
CA LEU A 25 -19.73 -31.71 -2.49
C LEU A 25 -20.84 -30.99 -3.25
N VAL A 26 -20.79 -30.99 -4.58
CA VAL A 26 -21.80 -30.33 -5.44
C VAL A 26 -23.18 -30.99 -5.33
N THR A 27 -23.23 -32.29 -5.02
CA THR A 27 -24.48 -33.06 -4.89
C THR A 27 -25.01 -33.16 -3.45
N SER A 28 -24.25 -32.72 -2.45
CA SER A 28 -24.57 -32.87 -1.04
C SER A 28 -25.39 -31.71 -0.47
N LYS A 29 -26.14 -31.98 0.62
CA LYS A 29 -26.84 -30.92 1.36
C LYS A 29 -25.83 -30.03 2.10
N PRO A 30 -26.14 -28.74 2.35
CA PRO A 30 -25.20 -27.81 3.00
C PRO A 30 -24.61 -28.31 4.34
N LEU A 31 -25.42 -28.99 5.16
CA LEU A 31 -24.97 -29.55 6.44
C LEU A 31 -23.94 -30.69 6.25
N GLU A 32 -24.10 -31.50 5.21
CA GLU A 32 -23.16 -32.57 4.86
C GLU A 32 -21.87 -32.00 4.27
N VAL A 33 -21.99 -30.96 3.43
CA VAL A 33 -20.83 -30.22 2.89
C VAL A 33 -19.94 -29.72 4.03
N VAL A 34 -20.52 -29.07 5.05
CA VAL A 34 -19.75 -28.59 6.21
C VAL A 34 -19.06 -29.73 6.94
N LYS A 35 -19.74 -30.85 7.16
CA LYS A 35 -19.13 -32.04 7.80
C LYS A 35 -17.98 -32.61 6.97
N ILE A 36 -18.14 -32.69 5.65
CA ILE A 36 -17.11 -33.17 4.73
C ILE A 36 -15.91 -32.21 4.76
N LEU A 37 -16.12 -30.90 4.67
CA LEU A 37 -15.06 -29.89 4.73
C LEU A 37 -14.29 -29.95 6.05
N GLN A 38 -15.01 -30.02 7.18
CA GLN A 38 -14.41 -30.07 8.51
C GLN A 38 -13.56 -31.32 8.72
N THR A 39 -14.08 -32.49 8.31
CA THR A 39 -13.33 -33.75 8.38
C THR A 39 -12.11 -33.72 7.46
N THR A 40 -12.27 -33.23 6.23
CA THR A 40 -11.19 -33.16 5.23
C THR A 40 -10.08 -32.21 5.69
N LEU A 41 -10.42 -31.07 6.30
CA LEU A 41 -9.47 -30.13 6.85
C LEU A 41 -8.67 -30.75 8.00
N ARG A 42 -9.32 -31.46 8.92
CA ARG A 42 -8.65 -32.18 10.03
C ARG A 42 -7.72 -33.29 9.56
N GLN A 43 -8.04 -33.92 8.43
CA GLN A 43 -7.25 -35.00 7.85
C GLN A 43 -6.20 -34.52 6.85
N SER A 44 -6.19 -33.23 6.50
CA SER A 44 -5.24 -32.68 5.54
C SER A 44 -3.83 -32.54 6.12
N THR A 45 -2.82 -32.72 5.29
CA THR A 45 -1.43 -32.52 5.70
C THR A 45 -1.08 -31.04 5.73
N PHE A 46 -0.10 -30.70 6.57
CA PHE A 46 0.46 -29.36 6.61
C PHE A 46 1.30 -29.12 5.34
N LEU A 47 1.08 -27.99 4.69
CA LEU A 47 1.86 -27.59 3.52
C LEU A 47 3.20 -27.02 3.97
N HIS A 48 4.29 -27.66 3.57
CA HIS A 48 5.62 -27.10 3.75
C HIS A 48 5.89 -26.09 2.65
N LEU A 49 5.82 -24.80 2.98
CA LEU A 49 6.23 -23.73 2.09
C LEU A 49 7.76 -23.64 2.14
N PRO A 50 8.48 -23.96 1.04
CA PRO A 50 9.92 -23.73 1.01
C PRO A 50 10.18 -22.23 1.12
N LEU A 51 11.10 -21.83 1.99
CA LEU A 51 11.54 -20.45 2.01
C LEU A 51 12.33 -20.16 0.74
N PRO A 52 11.97 -19.12 -0.04
CA PRO A 52 12.78 -18.68 -1.16
C PRO A 52 14.16 -18.23 -0.68
N GLU A 53 15.21 -18.49 -1.47
CA GLU A 53 16.57 -18.04 -1.16
C GLU A 53 16.69 -16.51 -1.10
N GLN A 54 15.81 -15.77 -1.77
CA GLN A 54 15.82 -14.31 -1.87
C GLN A 54 14.51 -13.72 -1.33
N LEU A 55 14.33 -13.78 -0.01
CA LEU A 55 13.28 -13.04 0.68
C LEU A 55 13.85 -11.71 1.18
N HIS A 56 13.45 -10.61 0.51
CA HIS A 56 13.87 -9.28 0.91
C HIS A 56 12.68 -8.43 1.33
N ARG A 57 12.86 -7.67 2.41
CA ARG A 57 11.92 -6.64 2.82
C ARG A 57 12.12 -5.41 1.94
N ALA A 58 11.05 -4.97 1.29
CA ALA A 58 11.06 -3.68 0.63
C ALA A 58 11.23 -2.56 1.67
N THR A 59 12.12 -1.61 1.42
CA THR A 59 12.38 -0.47 2.29
C THR A 59 12.40 0.82 1.49
N ALA A 60 11.99 1.92 2.11
CA ALA A 60 12.14 3.25 1.53
C ALA A 60 12.58 4.27 2.57
N ASN A 61 13.44 5.18 2.14
CA ASN A 61 13.94 6.29 2.94
C ASN A 61 13.90 7.58 2.13
N ILE A 62 13.23 8.60 2.66
CA ILE A 62 13.22 9.94 2.09
C ILE A 62 14.53 10.62 2.50
N ILE A 63 15.30 11.06 1.51
CA ILE A 63 16.56 11.81 1.68
C ILE A 63 16.24 13.30 1.73
N GLU A 64 15.44 13.77 0.76
CA GLU A 64 14.93 15.14 0.74
C GLU A 64 13.40 15.11 0.58
N PRO A 65 12.66 15.94 1.33
CA PRO A 65 13.13 16.83 2.40
C PRO A 65 13.68 16.05 3.61
N THR A 66 14.65 16.62 4.34
CA THR A 66 15.31 15.95 5.47
C THR A 66 14.47 15.88 6.75
N GLY A 67 13.31 16.55 6.79
CA GLY A 67 12.53 16.73 8.01
C GLY A 67 13.25 17.63 9.02
N GLU A 68 12.51 18.34 9.86
CA GLU A 68 13.09 19.17 10.95
C GLU A 68 14.01 20.31 10.48
N SER A 69 14.04 20.60 9.18
CA SER A 69 14.74 21.77 8.65
C SER A 69 14.03 23.03 9.12
N ASP A 70 14.75 23.88 9.86
CA ASP A 70 14.31 25.21 10.27
C ASP A 70 14.14 26.19 9.08
N ASN A 71 14.46 25.76 7.86
CA ASN A 71 14.26 26.57 6.67
C ASN A 71 12.87 26.33 6.05
N PRO A 72 11.90 27.24 6.24
CA PRO A 72 10.58 27.11 5.63
C PRO A 72 10.65 27.16 4.11
N LEU A 73 9.91 26.27 3.45
CA LEU A 73 9.66 26.36 2.01
C LEU A 73 8.75 27.56 1.73
N ARG A 74 9.33 28.63 1.20
CA ARG A 74 8.65 29.91 0.95
C ARG A 74 7.97 29.95 -0.42
N PHE A 75 6.66 30.17 -0.47
CA PHE A 75 5.89 30.21 -1.72
C PHE A 75 4.92 31.40 -1.77
N THR A 76 4.44 31.78 -2.95
CA THR A 76 3.43 32.86 -3.07
C THR A 76 2.03 32.28 -2.92
N SER A 77 1.23 32.82 -2.00
CA SER A 77 -0.15 32.35 -1.79
C SER A 77 -0.99 32.45 -3.07
N GLY A 78 -1.82 31.44 -3.33
CA GLY A 78 -2.61 31.30 -4.55
C GLY A 78 -1.88 30.67 -5.75
N LEU A 79 -0.58 30.40 -5.63
CA LEU A 79 0.18 29.61 -6.62
C LEU A 79 0.49 28.20 -6.10
N VAL A 80 0.66 27.27 -7.04
CA VAL A 80 1.10 25.91 -6.75
C VAL A 80 2.55 25.92 -6.28
N VAL A 81 2.85 25.17 -5.22
CA VAL A 81 4.21 24.99 -4.71
C VAL A 81 4.73 23.65 -5.19
N ALA A 82 5.94 23.62 -5.75
CA ALA A 82 6.65 22.37 -6.02
C ALA A 82 7.54 22.03 -4.82
N LEU A 83 7.36 20.82 -4.29
CA LEU A 83 8.22 20.21 -3.28
C LEU A 83 9.02 19.09 -3.96
N ASP A 84 10.34 19.21 -3.95
CA ASP A 84 11.21 18.14 -4.41
C ASP A 84 11.23 17.01 -3.38
N VAL A 85 10.99 15.78 -3.85
CA VAL A 85 11.06 14.57 -3.04
C VAL A 85 12.09 13.64 -3.65
N ASP A 86 13.16 13.40 -2.91
CA ASP A 86 14.22 12.46 -3.23
C ASP A 86 14.22 11.33 -2.21
N ALA A 87 14.12 10.09 -2.69
CA ALA A 87 14.07 8.92 -1.82
C ALA A 87 14.79 7.72 -2.42
N THR A 88 15.44 6.94 -1.57
CA THR A 88 15.98 5.62 -1.91
C THR A 88 14.97 4.54 -1.61
N LEU A 89 14.82 3.60 -2.53
CA LEU A 89 13.94 2.44 -2.42
C LEU A 89 14.79 1.19 -2.62
N GLU A 90 14.64 0.18 -1.76
CA GLU A 90 15.35 -1.08 -1.89
C GLU A 90 14.37 -2.25 -1.96
N HIS A 91 14.72 -3.25 -2.76
CA HIS A 91 13.97 -4.50 -2.92
C HIS A 91 12.51 -4.31 -3.35
N VAL A 92 12.24 -3.28 -4.16
CA VAL A 92 10.93 -3.02 -4.77
C VAL A 92 10.91 -3.60 -6.18
N GLN A 93 9.98 -4.52 -6.48
CA GLN A 93 9.93 -5.20 -7.78
C GLN A 93 9.47 -4.28 -8.92
N ASP A 94 8.42 -3.48 -8.70
CA ASP A 94 7.86 -2.54 -9.68
C ASP A 94 7.59 -1.19 -9.02
N PRO A 95 8.64 -0.36 -8.79
CA PRO A 95 8.46 0.90 -8.08
C PRO A 95 7.55 1.88 -8.82
N GLN A 96 7.51 1.83 -10.15
CA GLN A 96 6.70 2.74 -10.97
C GLN A 96 5.20 2.48 -10.80
N GLY A 97 4.79 1.21 -10.76
CA GLY A 97 3.39 0.84 -10.53
C GLY A 97 2.97 1.01 -9.07
N THR A 98 3.82 0.61 -8.13
CA THR A 98 3.41 0.43 -6.72
C THR A 98 3.72 1.62 -5.82
N VAL A 99 4.77 2.40 -6.05
CA VAL A 99 5.12 3.48 -5.13
C VAL A 99 4.24 4.70 -5.38
N LYS A 100 3.75 5.30 -4.30
CA LYS A 100 2.96 6.53 -4.28
C LYS A 100 3.50 7.49 -3.22
N VAL A 101 3.25 8.78 -3.39
CA VAL A 101 3.61 9.80 -2.41
C VAL A 101 2.33 10.33 -1.79
N GLN A 102 2.24 10.34 -0.47
CA GLN A 102 1.13 10.94 0.25
C GLN A 102 1.61 12.23 0.91
N VAL A 103 0.81 13.28 0.74
CA VAL A 103 0.94 14.54 1.48
C VAL A 103 -0.26 14.65 2.39
N LEU A 104 -0.02 14.78 3.69
CA LEU A 104 -1.04 15.04 4.70
C LEU A 104 -0.94 16.51 5.12
N TYR A 105 -2.04 17.22 4.92
CA TYR A 105 -2.20 18.63 5.25
C TYR A 105 -2.59 18.82 6.73
N PRO A 106 -2.37 20.00 7.31
CA PRO A 106 -2.69 20.27 8.72
C PRO A 106 -4.18 20.21 9.04
N ASP A 107 -5.05 20.33 8.04
CA ASP A 107 -6.51 20.15 8.15
C ASP A 107 -6.95 18.67 8.17
N GLY A 108 -5.99 17.75 8.10
CA GLY A 108 -6.22 16.31 8.03
C GLY A 108 -6.49 15.79 6.62
N GLN A 109 -6.59 16.65 5.60
CA GLN A 109 -6.77 16.20 4.23
C GLN A 109 -5.50 15.52 3.72
N ALA A 110 -5.65 14.39 3.03
CA ALA A 110 -4.54 13.69 2.41
C ALA A 110 -4.65 13.72 0.88
N GLN A 111 -3.56 14.14 0.23
CA GLN A 111 -3.42 14.09 -1.23
C GLN A 111 -2.49 12.94 -1.61
N LEU A 112 -2.96 12.09 -2.53
CA LEU A 112 -2.17 11.01 -3.10
C LEU A 112 -1.62 11.41 -4.47
N ILE A 113 -0.31 11.34 -4.61
CA ILE A 113 0.43 11.70 -5.82
C ILE A 113 1.03 10.44 -6.43
N HIS A 114 0.89 10.35 -7.74
CA HIS A 114 1.42 9.27 -8.55
C HIS A 114 2.69 9.79 -9.25
N PRO A 115 3.88 9.36 -8.80
CA PRO A 115 5.11 9.80 -9.45
C PRO A 115 5.15 9.33 -10.90
N LYS A 116 5.82 10.09 -11.76
CA LYS A 116 5.94 9.71 -13.17
C LYS A 116 6.93 8.55 -13.28
N PRO A 117 6.75 7.63 -14.24
CA PRO A 117 7.73 6.56 -14.47
C PRO A 117 9.16 7.07 -14.70
N ALA A 118 9.31 8.24 -15.33
CA ALA A 118 10.59 8.90 -15.59
C ALA A 118 11.31 9.42 -14.33
N ASP A 119 10.59 9.58 -13.21
CA ASP A 119 11.15 10.07 -11.94
C ASP A 119 11.92 8.96 -11.21
N PHE A 120 11.74 7.70 -11.61
CA PHE A 120 12.42 6.55 -11.03
C PHE A 120 13.71 6.25 -11.77
N ARG A 121 14.81 6.20 -11.01
CA ARG A 121 16.14 5.82 -11.48
C ARG A 121 16.54 4.47 -10.88
N ASN A 122 17.37 3.73 -11.60
CA ASN A 122 17.87 2.43 -11.18
C ASN A 122 19.40 2.47 -11.04
N PRO A 123 19.93 2.88 -9.87
CA PRO A 123 21.37 2.92 -9.63
C PRO A 123 22.03 1.54 -9.53
N GLY A 124 21.28 0.45 -9.39
CA GLY A 124 21.84 -0.90 -9.29
C GLY A 124 20.79 -1.97 -8.97
N PRO A 125 21.13 -3.26 -9.06
CA PRO A 125 20.18 -4.35 -8.83
C PRO A 125 19.57 -4.26 -7.43
N GLY A 126 18.24 -4.29 -7.37
CA GLY A 126 17.48 -4.20 -6.12
C GLY A 126 17.48 -2.82 -5.46
N ARG A 127 18.05 -1.79 -6.09
CA ARG A 127 18.07 -0.41 -5.58
C ARG A 127 17.45 0.53 -6.61
N HIS A 128 16.55 1.38 -6.14
CA HIS A 128 15.90 2.42 -6.93
C HIS A 128 16.04 3.76 -6.23
N ARG A 129 15.99 4.84 -6.99
CA ARG A 129 15.92 6.21 -6.47
C ARG A 129 14.74 6.91 -7.11
N LEU A 130 13.85 7.45 -6.29
CA LEU A 130 12.73 8.28 -6.71
C LEU A 130 13.15 9.74 -6.58
N ILE A 131 13.12 10.49 -7.68
CA ILE A 131 13.36 11.94 -7.68
C ILE A 131 12.16 12.58 -8.38
N THR A 132 11.19 13.06 -7.61
CA THR A 132 9.92 13.58 -8.15
C THR A 132 9.58 14.94 -7.56
N GLN A 133 8.78 15.69 -8.31
CA GLN A 133 8.23 16.97 -7.87
C GLN A 133 6.77 16.82 -7.48
N VAL A 134 6.50 17.06 -6.20
CA VAL A 134 5.18 17.05 -5.60
C VAL A 134 4.58 18.44 -5.66
N TYR A 135 3.45 18.56 -6.35
CA TYR A 135 2.74 19.83 -6.48
C TYR A 135 1.68 19.95 -5.37
N LEU A 136 1.89 20.94 -4.51
CA LEU A 136 1.02 21.28 -3.39
C LEU A 136 0.02 22.33 -3.88
N SER A 137 -1.26 21.97 -3.91
CA SER A 137 -2.37 22.84 -4.31
C SER A 137 -3.41 22.87 -3.20
N HIS A 138 -3.21 23.73 -2.21
CA HIS A 138 -4.17 23.96 -1.13
C HIS A 138 -4.70 25.39 -1.20
N THR A 139 -5.98 25.59 -0.88
CA THR A 139 -6.65 26.89 -1.00
C THR A 139 -6.08 27.86 0.02
N ALA A 140 -5.28 28.81 -0.48
CA ALA A 140 -4.77 29.99 0.23
C ALA A 140 -4.19 29.70 1.62
N TRP A 141 -2.98 29.15 1.67
CA TRP A 141 -2.15 29.23 2.87
C TRP A 141 -1.88 30.71 3.20
N THR A 142 -2.49 31.18 4.28
CA THR A 142 -2.28 32.52 4.85
C THR A 142 -1.25 32.50 5.98
N GLU A 143 -1.05 31.34 6.60
CA GLU A 143 -0.18 31.16 7.76
C GLU A 143 0.88 30.07 7.50
N PRO A 144 2.07 30.19 8.11
CA PRO A 144 3.05 29.12 8.10
C PRO A 144 2.52 27.86 8.80
N CYS A 145 2.73 26.67 8.23
CA CYS A 145 2.27 25.41 8.82
C CYS A 145 3.19 24.24 8.48
N GLN A 146 2.96 23.09 9.11
CA GLN A 146 3.68 21.84 8.82
C GLN A 146 2.79 20.90 8.01
N ILE A 147 3.34 20.34 6.94
CA ILE A 147 2.74 19.22 6.20
C ILE A 147 3.57 17.96 6.45
N GLU A 148 2.94 16.81 6.31
CA GLU A 148 3.61 15.52 6.44
C GLU A 148 3.67 14.83 5.08
N VAL A 149 4.87 14.43 4.67
CA VAL A 149 5.12 13.72 3.41
C VAL A 149 5.61 12.32 3.72
N ARG A 150 5.00 11.32 3.10
CA ARG A 150 5.43 9.92 3.24
C ARG A 150 5.25 9.14 1.95
N LEU A 151 6.05 8.09 1.79
CA LEU A 151 5.91 7.14 0.71
C LEU A 151 4.94 6.03 1.13
N LEU A 152 4.12 5.61 0.18
CA LEU A 152 3.20 4.50 0.29
C LEU A 152 3.54 3.43 -0.76
N LEU A 153 3.27 2.18 -0.40
CA LEU A 153 3.34 1.05 -1.31
C LEU A 153 1.92 0.57 -1.61
N ALA A 154 1.50 0.71 -2.86
CA ALA A 154 0.24 0.19 -3.33
C ALA A 154 0.33 -1.33 -3.52
N TYR A 155 -0.68 -2.03 -3.03
CA TYR A 155 -0.90 -3.44 -3.34
C TYR A 155 -2.13 -3.56 -4.23
N SER A 156 -2.09 -4.48 -5.17
CA SER A 156 -3.25 -4.81 -6.00
C SER A 156 -4.31 -5.47 -5.14
N SER A 157 -5.14 -4.67 -4.46
CA SER A 157 -6.39 -5.15 -3.91
C SER A 157 -7.33 -5.32 -5.09
N ASN A 158 -7.48 -6.54 -5.58
CA ASN A 158 -8.49 -6.87 -6.60
C ASN A 158 -9.93 -6.57 -6.12
N ARG A 159 -10.07 -6.12 -4.86
CA ARG A 159 -11.30 -5.62 -4.23
C ARG A 159 -11.72 -4.24 -4.73
N SER A 160 -10.82 -3.37 -5.17
CA SER A 160 -11.17 -2.00 -5.59
C SER A 160 -11.99 -1.93 -6.88
N LYS A 161 -11.91 -2.97 -7.74
CA LYS A 161 -12.79 -3.08 -8.92
C LYS A 161 -14.15 -3.74 -8.62
N ALA A 162 -14.27 -4.45 -7.50
CA ALA A 162 -15.50 -5.15 -7.09
C ALA A 162 -16.31 -4.40 -6.02
N SER A 163 -15.67 -3.52 -5.24
CA SER A 163 -16.31 -2.82 -4.12
C SER A 163 -17.21 -1.65 -4.53
N ALA A 164 -17.25 -1.28 -5.82
CA ALA A 164 -18.17 -0.26 -6.31
C ALA A 164 -19.65 -0.73 -6.39
N LYS A 165 -19.96 -2.00 -6.08
CA LYS A 165 -21.32 -2.57 -6.23
C LYS A 165 -21.80 -3.49 -5.10
N ILE A 166 -21.15 -3.53 -3.93
CA ILE A 166 -21.61 -4.37 -2.82
C ILE A 166 -21.99 -3.47 -1.63
N PRO A 167 -23.28 -3.40 -1.24
CA PRO A 167 -23.67 -2.68 -0.03
C PRO A 167 -23.06 -3.37 1.19
N LYS A 168 -22.54 -2.56 2.13
CA LYS A 168 -21.90 -3.00 3.37
C LYS A 168 -22.77 -4.04 4.09
N SER A 169 -22.33 -5.29 4.12
CA SER A 169 -22.94 -6.33 4.95
C SER A 169 -22.50 -6.17 6.42
N THR A 170 -23.49 -6.12 7.29
CA THR A 170 -23.51 -5.86 8.74
C THR A 170 -22.86 -6.98 9.60
N TRP A 171 -21.74 -7.57 9.17
CA TRP A 171 -21.14 -8.76 9.82
C TRP A 171 -19.63 -8.63 10.10
N SER A 172 -19.12 -7.42 10.34
CA SER A 172 -17.75 -7.21 10.82
C SER A 172 -17.75 -6.24 11.99
N GLU A 173 -18.16 -6.73 13.16
CA GLU A 173 -18.15 -5.95 14.40
C GLU A 173 -17.48 -6.70 15.57
N SER A 174 -16.67 -7.74 15.31
CA SER A 174 -16.08 -8.52 16.41
C SER A 174 -14.67 -9.08 16.16
N LEU A 175 -13.81 -8.33 15.49
CA LEU A 175 -12.38 -8.51 15.69
C LEU A 175 -11.78 -7.16 16.06
N GLU A 176 -11.19 -7.12 17.25
CA GLU A 176 -10.56 -5.98 17.88
C GLU A 176 -9.87 -5.08 16.86
N ALA A 177 -10.36 -3.85 16.78
CA ALA A 177 -9.84 -2.83 15.92
C ALA A 177 -8.36 -2.60 16.25
N PHE A 178 -7.47 -3.14 15.42
CA PHE A 178 -6.22 -2.45 15.16
C PHE A 178 -6.59 -1.01 14.82
N PRO A 179 -5.93 0.02 15.41
CA PRO A 179 -6.26 1.39 15.10
C PRO A 179 -6.09 1.56 13.59
N GLN A 180 -7.22 1.64 12.88
CA GLN A 180 -7.22 2.09 11.50
C GLN A 180 -6.65 3.50 11.60
N SER A 181 -5.43 3.69 11.11
CA SER A 181 -4.90 5.04 10.94
C SER A 181 -5.93 5.79 10.12
N GLU A 182 -6.58 6.81 10.69
CA GLU A 182 -7.72 7.53 10.07
C GLU A 182 -7.39 8.12 8.68
N ASN A 183 -6.11 8.07 8.28
CA ASN A 183 -5.58 8.56 7.00
C ASN A 183 -5.00 7.47 6.08
N GLY A 184 -5.38 6.20 6.30
CA GLY A 184 -4.95 5.06 5.48
C GLY A 184 -5.74 4.98 4.17
N ILE A 185 -5.05 5.10 3.02
CA ILE A 185 -5.69 4.95 1.71
C ILE A 185 -5.83 3.46 1.40
N GLU A 186 -7.06 3.00 1.17
CA GLU A 186 -7.34 1.60 0.86
C GLU A 186 -6.49 1.11 -0.33
N GLY A 187 -5.89 -0.08 -0.19
CA GLY A 187 -4.98 -0.60 -1.22
C GLY A 187 -3.55 -0.08 -1.13
N THR A 188 -3.18 0.63 -0.04
CA THR A 188 -1.81 1.06 0.21
C THR A 188 -1.36 0.75 1.63
N ILE A 189 -0.04 0.63 1.82
CA ILE A 189 0.60 0.52 3.14
C ILE A 189 1.69 1.59 3.29
N PRO A 190 1.95 2.10 4.50
CA PRO A 190 3.07 3.00 4.76
C PRO A 190 4.39 2.34 4.35
N PHE A 191 5.20 3.05 3.57
CA PHE A 191 6.44 2.51 3.01
C PHE A 191 7.71 3.23 3.51
N SER A 192 7.59 4.52 3.84
CA SER A 192 8.65 5.27 4.54
C SER A 192 8.15 5.82 5.87
N LYS A 193 9.09 6.26 6.71
CA LYS A 193 8.76 7.16 7.82
C LYS A 193 8.20 8.48 7.24
N PRO A 194 7.25 9.12 7.94
CA PRO A 194 6.79 10.43 7.54
C PRO A 194 7.82 11.50 7.82
N VAL A 195 7.88 12.49 6.94
CA VAL A 195 8.76 13.65 7.02
C VAL A 195 7.91 14.90 7.14
N LYS A 196 8.17 15.71 8.17
CA LYS A 196 7.49 16.99 8.36
C LYS A 196 8.22 18.09 7.60
N VAL A 197 7.48 18.83 6.79
CA VAL A 197 8.00 19.95 5.99
C VAL A 197 7.30 21.22 6.45
N TYR A 198 8.10 22.22 6.83
CA TYR A 198 7.58 23.53 7.19
C TYR A 198 7.43 24.41 5.95
N ILE A 199 6.23 24.91 5.72
CA ILE A 199 5.84 25.70 4.55
C ILE A 199 5.42 27.09 5.02
N MET A 200 5.77 28.12 4.25
CA MET A 200 5.45 29.50 4.63
C MET A 200 5.07 30.37 3.43
N PRO A 201 3.90 31.03 3.46
CA PRO A 201 3.55 32.00 2.43
C PRO A 201 4.48 33.22 2.49
N LYS A 202 4.95 33.67 1.33
CA LYS A 202 5.66 34.93 1.18
C LYS A 202 4.66 36.06 1.39
N PRO A 203 5.00 37.07 2.21
CA PRO A 203 4.17 38.26 2.32
C PRO A 203 4.05 38.92 0.95
N ALA A 204 2.83 39.34 0.59
CA ALA A 204 2.61 40.11 -0.63
C ALA A 204 3.47 41.38 -0.57
N ARG A 205 4.28 41.63 -1.60
CA ARG A 205 4.97 42.92 -1.74
C ARG A 205 3.89 44.00 -1.88
N ARG A 206 3.82 44.89 -0.89
CA ARG A 206 3.07 46.16 -0.97
C ARG A 206 3.75 47.11 -1.94
#